data_AF-A0ABD2RNP9-F1
#
_entry.id   AF-A0ABD2RNP9-F1
#
_cell.length_a   1.000
_cell.length_b   1.000
_cell.length_c   1.000
_cell.angle_alpha   90.00
_cell.angle_beta   90.00
_cell.angle_gamma   90.00
#
_symmetry.space_group_name_H-M   'P 1'
#
loop_
_entity.id
_entity.type
_entity.pdbx_description
1 polymer ?
#
loop_
_entity_poly.entity_id
_entity_poly.type
_entity_poly.pdbx_seq_one_letter_code
_entity_poly.pdbx_strand_id
1 'polypeptide(L)'
;MAELRKEVAQYDDFLLLDIEEKYSKLPYKTIAFFKAAYALYDSEFYVKADDDIYLRPDRLSLLLAKERPHSQTYLGCMKKGPVFTDPKLKWYEPLGYMLGKEYFLHAYGPIYALSADVVMSLVALRNNSFRMFSNEDVTIGSWMLAMNVNHENNQHLCEPECTPSSIAVWDIPKCSGLCNPEKKMLELHAKDACSKSPTLPSDEDD
;
A
#
# COMPACT_ATOMS: atom_id res chain seq x y z
N MET A 1 -21.78 -8.46 -12.77
CA MET A 1 -21.41 -9.87 -12.50
C MET A 1 -21.07 -10.68 -13.74
N ALA A 2 -21.79 -10.55 -14.88
CA ALA A 2 -21.43 -11.32 -16.08
C ALA A 2 -20.05 -10.95 -16.66
N GLU A 3 -19.76 -9.65 -16.80
CA GLU A 3 -18.45 -9.19 -17.29
C GLU A 3 -17.30 -9.59 -16.35
N LEU A 4 -17.45 -9.36 -15.04
CA LEU A 4 -16.47 -9.82 -14.05
C LEU A 4 -16.18 -11.32 -14.14
N ARG A 5 -17.19 -12.17 -14.34
CA ARG A 5 -16.97 -13.62 -14.50
C ARG A 5 -16.21 -13.98 -15.77
N LYS A 6 -16.40 -13.23 -16.85
CA LYS A 6 -15.62 -13.41 -18.08
C LYS A 6 -14.18 -13.00 -17.87
N GLU A 7 -13.95 -11.87 -17.21
CA GLU A 7 -12.62 -11.36 -16.89
C GLU A 7 -11.83 -12.32 -16.00
N VAL A 8 -12.45 -12.80 -14.91
CA VAL A 8 -11.89 -13.82 -14.02
C VAL A 8 -11.47 -15.07 -14.81
N ALA A 9 -12.34 -15.56 -15.69
CA ALA A 9 -12.06 -16.75 -16.50
C ALA A 9 -11.00 -16.50 -17.59
N GLN A 10 -10.81 -15.26 -18.01
CA GLN A 10 -9.88 -14.89 -19.07
C GLN A 10 -8.45 -14.72 -18.56
N TYR A 11 -8.26 -14.07 -17.42
CA TYR A 11 -6.94 -13.62 -16.95
C TYR A 11 -6.37 -14.43 -15.79
N ASP A 12 -7.20 -15.15 -15.03
CA ASP A 12 -6.77 -16.00 -13.90
C ASP A 12 -5.88 -15.26 -12.87
N ASP A 13 -6.15 -13.96 -12.68
CA ASP A 13 -5.38 -13.03 -11.83
C ASP A 13 -6.22 -12.45 -10.67
N PHE A 14 -7.43 -12.99 -10.45
CA PHE A 14 -8.33 -12.55 -9.39
C PHE A 14 -8.20 -13.40 -8.13
N LEU A 15 -7.95 -12.73 -7.01
CA LEU A 15 -8.15 -13.30 -5.68
C LEU A 15 -9.51 -12.84 -5.12
N LEU A 16 -10.52 -13.70 -5.19
CA LEU A 16 -11.86 -13.41 -4.67
C LEU A 16 -11.95 -13.72 -3.17
N LEU A 17 -12.19 -12.69 -2.35
CA LEU A 17 -12.34 -12.80 -0.90
C LEU A 17 -13.83 -12.80 -0.51
N ASP A 18 -14.20 -13.60 0.49
CA ASP A 18 -15.56 -13.63 1.04
C ASP A 18 -15.80 -12.44 2.00
N ILE A 19 -15.79 -11.24 1.43
CA ILE A 19 -15.99 -9.97 2.13
C ILE A 19 -16.93 -9.09 1.30
N GLU A 20 -17.86 -8.42 1.98
CA GLU A 20 -18.69 -7.40 1.34
C GLU A 20 -17.86 -6.19 0.90
N GLU A 21 -17.85 -5.91 -0.40
CA GLU A 21 -17.10 -4.79 -0.99
C GLU A 21 -17.73 -3.44 -0.62
N LYS A 22 -17.05 -2.71 0.29
CA LYS A 22 -17.40 -1.34 0.71
C LYS A 22 -16.15 -0.62 1.19
N TYR A 23 -16.10 0.70 0.99
CA TYR A 23 -15.01 1.54 1.48
C TYR A 23 -14.77 1.38 3.00
N SER A 24 -15.84 1.33 3.80
CA SER A 24 -15.74 1.13 5.25
C SER A 24 -15.27 -0.27 5.67
N LYS A 25 -15.13 -1.19 4.73
CA LYS A 25 -14.63 -2.56 4.92
C LYS A 25 -13.20 -2.75 4.44
N LEU A 26 -12.56 -1.73 3.85
CA LEU A 26 -11.17 -1.78 3.38
C LEU A 26 -10.19 -2.33 4.43
N PRO A 27 -10.20 -1.91 5.71
CA PRO A 27 -9.32 -2.49 6.72
C PRO A 27 -9.43 -4.03 6.83
N TYR A 28 -10.65 -4.56 6.75
CA TYR A 28 -10.91 -6.00 6.81
C TYR A 28 -10.50 -6.70 5.51
N LYS A 29 -10.78 -6.08 4.35
CA LYS A 29 -10.37 -6.57 3.03
C LYS A 29 -8.85 -6.70 2.95
N THR A 30 -8.10 -5.71 3.41
CA THR A 30 -6.63 -5.73 3.43
C THR A 30 -6.08 -6.85 4.30
N ILE A 31 -6.59 -7.02 5.52
CA ILE A 31 -6.14 -8.11 6.40
C ILE A 31 -6.43 -9.47 5.75
N ALA A 32 -7.62 -9.65 5.18
CA ALA A 32 -7.98 -10.88 4.49
C ALA A 32 -7.12 -11.13 3.25
N PHE A 33 -6.79 -10.07 2.50
CA PHE A 33 -5.84 -10.13 1.38
C PHE A 33 -4.48 -10.66 1.84
N PHE A 34 -3.87 -10.06 2.87
CA PHE A 34 -2.57 -10.52 3.36
C PHE A 34 -2.60 -11.97 3.86
N LYS A 35 -3.66 -12.36 4.57
CA LYS A 35 -3.83 -13.75 5.04
C LYS A 35 -3.97 -14.74 3.89
N ALA A 36 -4.78 -14.40 2.88
CA ALA A 36 -4.98 -15.24 1.71
C ALA A 36 -3.73 -15.32 0.83
N ALA A 37 -3.08 -14.17 0.56
CA ALA A 37 -1.85 -14.12 -0.22
C ALA A 37 -0.73 -14.95 0.41
N TYR A 38 -0.56 -14.87 1.74
CA TYR A 38 0.43 -15.68 2.46
C TYR A 38 0.15 -17.19 2.39
N ALA A 39 -1.12 -17.59 2.33
CA ALA A 39 -1.49 -18.99 2.20
C ALA A 39 -1.29 -19.53 0.77
N LEU A 40 -1.27 -18.66 -0.24
CA LEU A 40 -1.24 -19.03 -1.65
C LEU A 40 0.15 -18.89 -2.28
N TYR A 41 0.96 -17.95 -1.82
CA TYR A 41 2.23 -17.58 -2.43
C TYR A 41 3.35 -17.56 -1.40
N ASP A 42 4.50 -18.14 -1.75
CA ASP A 42 5.72 -18.04 -0.96
C ASP A 42 6.55 -16.86 -1.47
N SER A 43 6.56 -15.76 -0.70
CA SER A 43 7.16 -14.47 -1.08
C SER A 43 7.85 -13.82 0.12
N GLU A 44 8.98 -13.15 -0.12
CA GLU A 44 9.70 -12.37 0.92
C GLU A 44 8.95 -11.10 1.33
N PHE A 45 8.16 -10.53 0.43
CA PHE A 45 7.32 -9.36 0.67
C PHE A 45 5.94 -9.53 0.03
N TYR A 46 4.94 -8.96 0.69
CA TYR A 46 3.58 -8.85 0.21
C TYR A 46 3.25 -7.37 0.07
N VAL A 47 2.80 -6.97 -1.10
CA VAL A 47 2.56 -5.57 -1.45
C VAL A 47 1.07 -5.33 -1.59
N LYS A 48 0.60 -4.27 -0.95
CA LYS A 48 -0.72 -3.69 -1.23
C LYS A 48 -0.50 -2.48 -2.13
N ALA A 49 -1.26 -2.37 -3.21
CA ALA A 49 -1.31 -1.20 -4.07
C ALA A 49 -2.77 -0.88 -4.45
N ASP A 50 -3.12 0.40 -4.56
CA ASP A 50 -4.38 0.83 -5.18
C ASP A 50 -4.29 0.75 -6.71
N ASP A 51 -5.44 0.61 -7.36
CA ASP A 51 -5.57 0.54 -8.82
C ASP A 51 -5.51 1.91 -9.50
N ASP A 52 -5.45 3.00 -8.73
CA ASP A 52 -5.41 4.38 -9.20
C ASP A 52 -4.04 5.06 -9.02
N ILE A 53 -2.95 4.29 -8.91
CA ILE A 53 -1.56 4.80 -8.89
C ILE A 53 -0.77 4.40 -10.14
N TYR A 54 0.25 5.19 -10.49
CA TYR A 54 1.22 4.75 -11.49
C TYR A 54 2.38 4.04 -10.78
N LEU A 55 2.41 2.71 -10.90
CA LEU A 55 3.43 1.86 -10.29
C LEU A 55 4.48 1.42 -11.31
N ARG A 56 5.75 1.35 -10.88
CA ARG A 56 6.89 0.83 -11.64
C ARG A 56 7.43 -0.44 -10.98
N PRO A 57 6.94 -1.63 -11.38
CA PRO A 57 7.29 -2.89 -10.73
C PRO A 57 8.79 -3.22 -10.78
N ASP A 58 9.48 -2.77 -11.82
CA ASP A 58 10.93 -2.94 -12.02
C ASP A 58 11.76 -2.15 -11.00
N ARG A 59 11.30 -0.97 -10.56
CA ARG A 59 11.93 -0.22 -9.46
C ARG A 59 11.52 -0.79 -8.10
N LEU A 60 10.27 -1.21 -7.96
CA LEU A 60 9.77 -1.82 -6.72
C LEU A 60 10.55 -3.10 -6.40
N SER A 61 10.81 -3.96 -7.39
CA SER A 61 11.54 -5.21 -7.18
C SER A 61 12.96 -4.97 -6.66
N LEU A 62 13.68 -3.97 -7.17
CA LEU A 62 15.00 -3.57 -6.65
C LEU A 62 14.93 -3.09 -5.21
N LEU A 63 13.92 -2.28 -4.86
CA LEU A 63 13.74 -1.83 -3.49
C LEU A 63 13.46 -3.00 -2.54
N LEU A 64 12.64 -3.97 -2.96
CA LEU A 64 12.31 -5.14 -2.15
C LEU A 64 13.51 -6.09 -2.00
N ALA A 65 14.31 -6.27 -3.05
CA ALA A 65 15.51 -7.12 -3.05
C ALA A 65 16.68 -6.57 -2.21
N LYS A 66 16.61 -5.32 -1.75
CA LYS A 66 17.63 -4.71 -0.88
C LYS A 66 17.78 -5.51 0.42
N GLU A 67 19.03 -5.84 0.77
CA GLU A 67 19.34 -6.46 2.06
C GLU A 67 18.95 -5.54 3.23
N ARG A 68 18.36 -6.15 4.27
CA ARG A 68 17.90 -5.45 5.46
C ARG A 68 18.42 -6.13 6.72
N PRO A 69 18.83 -5.36 7.74
CA PRO A 69 19.28 -5.93 9.01
C PRO A 69 18.13 -6.54 9.83
N HIS A 70 16.88 -6.11 9.57
CA HIS A 70 15.68 -6.60 10.26
C HIS A 70 14.79 -7.35 9.28
N SER A 71 14.37 -8.55 9.66
CA SER A 71 13.44 -9.35 8.85
C SER A 71 12.02 -8.80 8.87
N GLN A 72 11.59 -8.20 9.98
CA GLN A 72 10.28 -7.58 10.13
C GLN A 72 10.28 -6.13 9.64
N THR A 73 9.87 -5.93 8.38
CA THR A 73 9.87 -4.62 7.72
C THR A 73 8.48 -4.23 7.24
N TYR A 74 8.08 -3.00 7.59
CA TYR A 74 6.96 -2.26 7.02
C TYR A 74 7.51 -1.11 6.19
N LEU A 75 7.38 -1.23 4.87
CA LEU A 75 7.94 -0.30 3.91
C LEU A 75 6.84 0.51 3.23
N GLY A 76 7.04 1.82 3.13
CA GLY A 76 6.10 2.71 2.45
C GLY A 76 6.59 4.15 2.45
N CYS A 77 5.83 5.04 1.85
CA CYS A 77 6.03 6.47 2.10
C CYS A 77 5.36 6.83 3.43
N MET A 78 6.18 7.05 4.46
CA MET A 78 5.71 7.23 5.83
C MET A 78 5.22 8.66 6.05
N LYS A 79 4.10 8.81 6.76
CA LYS A 79 3.47 10.10 7.08
C LYS A 79 2.99 10.17 8.52
N LYS A 80 2.75 11.39 8.96
CA LYS A 80 1.79 11.71 10.02
C LYS A 80 0.69 12.59 9.41
N GLY A 81 -0.47 12.61 10.05
CA GLY A 81 -1.59 13.41 9.58
C GLY A 81 -2.66 13.57 10.64
N PRO A 82 -3.59 14.54 10.45
CA PRO A 82 -4.60 14.84 11.44
C PRO A 82 -5.60 13.70 11.61
N VAL A 83 -6.09 13.52 12.83
CA VAL A 83 -7.25 12.66 13.11
C VAL A 83 -8.52 13.45 12.79
N PHE A 84 -9.28 12.97 11.80
CA PHE A 84 -10.52 13.63 11.39
C PHE A 84 -11.68 13.21 12.31
N THR A 85 -12.14 14.12 13.16
CA THR A 85 -13.21 13.85 14.13
C THR A 85 -14.58 14.40 13.73
N ASP A 86 -14.69 15.09 12.58
CA ASP A 86 -15.97 15.54 12.03
C ASP A 86 -16.62 14.40 11.21
N PRO A 87 -17.82 13.91 11.58
CA PRO A 87 -18.55 12.86 10.86
C PRO A 87 -18.87 13.17 9.39
N LYS A 88 -18.76 14.44 8.97
CA LYS A 88 -19.00 14.85 7.57
C LYS A 88 -17.79 14.65 6.65
N LEU A 89 -16.61 14.39 7.22
CA LEU A 89 -15.39 14.20 6.43
C LEU A 89 -15.26 12.76 5.97
N LYS A 90 -14.75 12.55 4.75
CA LYS A 90 -14.53 11.23 4.14
C LYS A 90 -13.76 10.27 5.05
N TRP A 91 -12.77 10.78 5.76
CA TRP A 91 -11.84 10.01 6.59
C TRP A 91 -12.16 10.07 8.09
N TYR A 92 -13.42 10.35 8.44
CA TYR A 92 -13.90 10.42 9.81
C TYR A 92 -13.52 9.17 10.63
N GLU A 93 -12.89 9.41 11.77
CA GLU A 93 -12.52 8.39 12.74
C GLU A 93 -13.40 8.50 14.00
N PRO A 94 -14.40 7.61 14.16
CA PRO A 94 -15.28 7.61 15.33
C PRO A 94 -14.52 7.37 16.63
N LEU A 95 -13.38 6.70 16.57
CA LEU A 95 -12.51 6.42 17.72
C LEU A 95 -11.50 7.55 17.97
N GLY A 96 -11.67 8.71 17.34
CA GLY A 96 -10.73 9.82 17.46
C GLY A 96 -10.54 10.31 18.91
N TYR A 97 -11.51 10.08 19.80
CA TYR A 97 -11.38 10.39 21.23
C TYR A 97 -10.31 9.56 21.97
N MET A 98 -9.92 8.39 21.42
CA MET A 98 -8.81 7.57 21.92
C MET A 98 -7.47 7.93 21.30
N LEU A 99 -7.47 8.81 20.29
CA LEU A 99 -6.30 9.22 19.55
C LEU A 99 -5.90 10.66 19.93
N GLY A 100 -4.69 11.04 19.55
CA GLY A 100 -4.26 12.43 19.62
C GLY A 100 -4.87 13.27 18.49
N LYS A 101 -4.37 14.51 18.34
CA LYS A 101 -4.73 15.36 17.19
C LYS A 101 -4.19 14.80 15.86
N GLU A 102 -3.14 13.98 15.94
CA GLU A 102 -2.47 13.37 14.80
C GLU A 102 -2.36 11.86 15.01
N TYR A 103 -2.40 11.11 13.91
CA TYR A 103 -2.08 9.68 13.90
C TYR A 103 -0.58 9.46 14.14
N PHE A 104 -0.22 8.25 14.60
CA PHE A 104 1.16 7.76 14.65
C PHE A 104 1.76 7.70 13.23
N LEU A 105 3.09 7.52 13.15
CA LEU A 105 3.77 7.37 11.86
C LEU A 105 3.28 6.08 11.16
N HIS A 106 2.79 6.18 9.94
CA HIS A 106 2.33 5.05 9.13
C HIS A 106 2.53 5.33 7.63
N ALA A 107 2.53 4.29 6.78
CA ALA A 107 2.61 4.49 5.34
C ALA A 107 1.32 5.10 4.80
N TYR A 108 1.41 5.85 3.69
CA TYR A 108 0.25 6.22 2.90
C TYR A 108 -0.46 4.97 2.35
N GLY A 109 -1.79 5.00 2.36
CA GLY A 109 -2.63 3.93 1.83
C GLY A 109 -2.36 3.46 0.40
N PRO A 110 -1.99 4.31 -0.59
CA PRO A 110 -1.92 3.87 -1.99
C PRO A 110 -0.93 2.75 -2.25
N ILE A 111 0.21 2.71 -1.55
CA ILE A 111 1.15 1.59 -1.66
C ILE A 111 1.99 1.42 -0.40
N TYR A 112 2.14 0.16 0.03
CA TYR A 112 3.10 -0.25 1.04
C TYR A 112 3.39 -1.76 0.93
N ALA A 113 4.49 -2.19 1.52
CA ALA A 113 4.93 -3.58 1.53
C ALA A 113 5.17 -4.07 2.97
N LEU A 114 4.78 -5.31 3.22
CA LEU A 114 5.03 -6.03 4.47
C LEU A 114 5.91 -7.24 4.18
N SER A 115 7.01 -7.38 4.93
CA SER A 115 7.85 -8.59 4.87
C SER A 115 7.07 -9.84 5.26
N ALA A 116 7.49 -11.01 4.79
CA ALA A 116 6.88 -12.30 5.09
C ALA A 116 6.70 -12.54 6.60
N ASP A 117 7.70 -12.20 7.42
CA ASP A 117 7.64 -12.37 8.89
C ASP A 117 6.53 -11.52 9.54
N VAL A 118 6.28 -10.34 9.00
CA VAL A 118 5.19 -9.47 9.44
C VAL A 118 3.85 -10.08 9.06
N VAL A 119 3.71 -10.55 7.83
CA VAL A 119 2.46 -11.16 7.36
C VAL A 119 2.18 -12.48 8.09
N MET A 120 3.20 -13.29 8.34
CA MET A 120 3.12 -14.48 9.20
C MET A 120 2.58 -14.11 10.59
N SER A 121 3.08 -13.03 11.18
CA SER A 121 2.58 -12.53 12.47
C SER A 121 1.11 -12.11 12.36
N LEU A 122 0.70 -11.43 11.29
CA LEU A 122 -0.70 -11.06 11.02
C LEU A 122 -1.62 -12.28 10.88
N VAL A 123 -1.15 -13.34 10.24
CA VAL A 123 -1.89 -14.61 10.08
C VAL A 123 -2.10 -15.29 11.43
N ALA A 124 -1.06 -15.30 12.28
CA ALA A 124 -1.10 -15.93 13.60
C ALA A 124 -1.99 -15.19 14.62
N LEU A 125 -2.33 -13.92 14.37
CA LEU A 125 -3.23 -13.16 15.24
C LEU A 125 -4.64 -13.72 15.25
N ARG A 126 -5.19 -13.87 16.46
CA ARG A 126 -6.60 -14.21 16.66
C ARG A 126 -7.46 -13.02 16.23
N ASN A 127 -8.68 -13.32 15.80
CA ASN A 127 -9.67 -12.28 15.55
C ASN A 127 -9.85 -11.42 16.81
N ASN A 128 -9.96 -10.10 16.62
CA ASN A 128 -10.07 -9.10 17.68
C ASN A 128 -8.84 -8.96 18.61
N SER A 129 -7.66 -9.49 18.24
CA SER A 129 -6.42 -9.22 18.98
C SER A 129 -6.02 -7.75 18.97
N PHE A 130 -6.25 -7.05 17.85
CA PHE A 130 -5.96 -5.64 17.70
C PHE A 130 -7.19 -4.85 17.25
N ARG A 131 -7.14 -3.54 17.53
CA ARG A 131 -8.20 -2.61 17.23
C ARG A 131 -8.20 -2.27 15.74
N MET A 132 -9.38 -2.21 15.16
CA MET A 132 -9.63 -1.71 13.80
C MET A 132 -9.97 -0.22 13.85
N PHE A 133 -9.47 0.54 12.87
CA PHE A 133 -9.81 1.95 12.66
C PHE A 133 -10.63 2.09 11.37
N SER A 134 -11.24 3.25 11.15
CA SER A 134 -12.03 3.54 9.94
C SER A 134 -11.17 3.53 8.67
N ASN A 135 -9.94 4.05 8.79
CA ASN A 135 -9.00 4.14 7.69
C ASN A 135 -8.10 2.90 7.67
N GLU A 136 -7.92 2.33 6.48
CA GLU A 136 -7.16 1.10 6.26
C GLU A 136 -5.67 1.27 6.55
N ASP A 137 -5.07 2.35 6.05
CA ASP A 137 -3.66 2.69 6.24
C ASP A 137 -3.32 2.93 7.72
N VAL A 138 -4.21 3.62 8.43
CA VAL A 138 -4.14 3.80 9.88
C VAL A 138 -4.26 2.47 10.61
N THR A 139 -5.17 1.59 10.20
CA THR A 139 -5.32 0.26 10.82
C THR A 139 -4.02 -0.53 10.72
N ILE A 140 -3.46 -0.66 9.52
CA ILE A 140 -2.20 -1.36 9.31
C ILE A 140 -1.06 -0.72 10.09
N GLY A 141 -0.91 0.61 10.02
CA GLY A 141 0.13 1.30 10.77
C GLY A 141 0.03 1.09 12.29
N SER A 142 -1.18 1.05 12.85
CA SER A 142 -1.35 0.81 14.29
C SER A 142 -0.90 -0.59 14.70
N TRP A 143 -1.11 -1.58 13.83
CA TRP A 143 -0.71 -2.95 14.09
C TRP A 143 0.81 -3.11 13.92
N MET A 144 1.41 -2.43 12.95
CA MET A 144 2.86 -2.39 12.79
C MET A 144 3.55 -1.76 14.01
N LEU A 145 2.95 -0.69 14.55
CA LEU A 145 3.40 -0.10 15.81
C LEU A 145 3.26 -1.08 16.99
N ALA A 146 2.12 -1.75 17.12
CA ALA A 146 1.86 -2.69 18.21
C ALA A 146 2.77 -3.94 18.18
N MET A 147 3.14 -4.39 16.99
CA MET A 147 4.01 -5.55 16.78
C MET A 147 5.51 -5.21 16.76
N ASN A 148 5.87 -3.95 17.05
CA ASN A 148 7.27 -3.49 17.04
C ASN A 148 7.99 -3.72 15.70
N VAL A 149 7.28 -3.50 14.58
CA VAL A 149 7.81 -3.67 13.22
C VAL A 149 8.66 -2.46 12.81
N ASN A 150 9.76 -2.70 12.11
CA ASN A 150 10.62 -1.64 11.60
C ASN A 150 9.94 -0.86 10.47
N HIS A 151 9.82 0.47 10.62
CA HIS A 151 9.22 1.35 9.62
C HIS A 151 10.32 1.88 8.69
N GLU A 152 10.27 1.48 7.41
CA GLU A 152 11.16 1.99 6.38
C GLU A 152 10.44 3.06 5.55
N ASN A 153 10.88 4.31 5.68
CA ASN A 153 10.37 5.42 4.88
C ASN A 153 11.08 5.49 3.53
N ASN A 154 10.31 5.37 2.44
CA ASN A 154 10.82 5.58 1.09
C ASN A 154 9.93 6.55 0.31
N GLN A 155 10.47 7.73 -0.02
CA GLN A 155 9.74 8.79 -0.72
C GLN A 155 9.51 8.49 -2.20
N HIS A 156 10.26 7.57 -2.82
CA HIS A 156 10.02 7.14 -4.21
C HIS A 156 8.69 6.40 -4.38
N LEU A 157 8.02 6.03 -3.28
CA LEU A 157 6.68 5.43 -3.27
C LEU A 157 5.55 6.46 -3.25
N CYS A 158 5.86 7.76 -3.30
CA CYS A 158 4.87 8.84 -3.16
C CYS A 158 5.23 10.13 -3.92
N GLU A 159 5.94 10.01 -5.04
CA GLU A 159 6.33 11.19 -5.79
C GLU A 159 5.13 11.78 -6.55
N PRO A 160 4.93 13.11 -6.54
CA PRO A 160 3.83 13.77 -7.27
C PRO A 160 4.11 13.83 -8.78
N GLU A 161 5.39 13.73 -9.17
CA GLU A 161 5.82 13.69 -10.55
C GLU A 161 6.75 12.50 -10.74
N CYS A 162 6.68 11.90 -11.92
CA CYS A 162 7.52 10.77 -12.24
C CYS A 162 8.93 11.20 -12.62
N THR A 163 9.90 10.67 -11.89
CA THR A 163 11.34 10.81 -12.11
C THR A 163 11.94 9.44 -12.45
N PRO A 164 13.21 9.38 -12.93
CA PRO A 164 13.87 8.10 -13.20
C PRO A 164 13.92 7.15 -11.99
N SER A 165 13.93 7.67 -10.76
CA SER A 165 13.96 6.90 -9.51
C SER A 165 12.58 6.60 -8.92
N SER A 166 11.50 7.22 -9.41
CA SER A 166 10.15 6.98 -8.90
C SER A 166 9.75 5.52 -8.98
N ILE A 167 9.15 5.02 -7.90
CA ILE A 167 8.55 3.69 -7.81
C ILE A 167 7.04 3.80 -7.96
N ALA A 168 6.41 4.76 -7.28
CA ALA A 168 4.99 5.02 -7.40
C ALA A 168 4.71 6.52 -7.45
N VAL A 169 3.74 6.89 -8.28
CA VAL A 169 3.31 8.28 -8.51
C VAL A 169 1.81 8.40 -8.28
N TRP A 170 1.42 9.38 -7.47
CA TRP A 170 0.03 9.68 -7.13
C TRP A 170 -0.14 11.13 -6.65
N ASP A 171 -1.38 11.63 -6.57
CA ASP A 171 -1.71 13.06 -6.40
C ASP A 171 -2.31 13.40 -5.01
N ILE A 172 -2.21 12.56 -3.98
CA ILE A 172 -2.69 12.91 -2.62
C ILE A 172 -2.01 14.20 -2.12
N PRO A 173 -2.74 15.16 -1.49
CA PRO A 173 -4.13 15.07 -1.06
C PRO A 173 -5.16 15.58 -2.08
N LYS A 174 -4.74 15.92 -3.30
CA LYS A 174 -5.65 16.45 -4.34
C LYS A 174 -6.66 15.41 -4.79
N CYS A 175 -6.24 14.15 -4.91
CA CYS A 175 -7.05 12.98 -5.27
C CYS A 175 -6.75 11.81 -4.32
N SER A 176 -7.47 10.68 -4.41
CA SER A 176 -7.23 9.51 -3.55
C SER A 176 -6.04 8.66 -4.01
N GLY A 177 -5.81 8.55 -5.32
CA GLY A 177 -4.52 8.23 -5.94
C GLY A 177 -4.19 9.30 -7.00
N LEU A 178 -4.13 8.93 -8.27
CA LEU A 178 -4.02 9.86 -9.40
C LEU A 178 -5.34 10.56 -9.70
N CYS A 179 -5.26 11.82 -10.11
CA CYS A 179 -6.41 12.53 -10.67
C CYS A 179 -6.68 12.07 -12.10
N ASN A 180 -7.88 11.53 -12.38
CA ASN A 180 -8.26 10.92 -13.66
C ASN A 180 -7.30 9.79 -14.08
N PRO A 181 -7.24 8.69 -13.30
CA PRO A 181 -6.21 7.66 -13.43
C PRO A 181 -6.12 7.05 -14.83
N GLU A 182 -7.26 6.76 -15.47
CA GLU A 182 -7.32 6.20 -16.84
C GLU A 182 -6.54 7.02 -17.87
N LYS A 183 -6.59 8.35 -17.76
CA LYS A 183 -5.83 9.25 -18.64
C LYS A 183 -4.40 9.43 -18.13
N LYS A 184 -4.25 9.63 -16.83
CA LYS A 184 -2.98 10.03 -16.24
C LYS A 184 -1.93 8.93 -16.29
N MET A 185 -2.34 7.68 -16.12
CA MET A 185 -1.44 6.53 -16.25
C MET A 185 -0.83 6.45 -17.67
N LEU A 186 -1.64 6.66 -18.71
CA LEU A 186 -1.16 6.68 -20.09
C LEU A 186 -0.19 7.84 -20.35
N GLU A 187 -0.51 9.03 -19.83
CA GLU A 187 0.38 10.21 -19.92
C GLU A 187 1.72 9.97 -19.21
N LEU A 188 1.71 9.33 -18.02
CA LEU A 188 2.92 9.00 -17.27
C LEU A 188 3.73 7.92 -17.98
N HIS A 189 3.08 6.88 -18.50
CA HIS A 189 3.75 5.81 -19.25
C HIS A 189 4.44 6.31 -20.53
N ALA A 190 3.89 7.35 -21.17
CA ALA A 190 4.50 7.98 -22.34
C ALA A 190 5.75 8.83 -22.02
N LYS A 191 6.02 9.15 -20.74
CA LYS A 191 7.21 9.93 -20.36
C LYS A 191 8.45 9.04 -20.32
N ASP A 192 9.50 9.47 -21.00
CA ASP A 192 10.79 8.76 -21.03
C ASP A 192 11.38 8.51 -19.64
N ALA A 193 11.22 9.47 -18.71
CA ALA A 193 11.65 9.31 -17.32
C ALA A 193 11.01 8.09 -16.61
N CYS A 194 9.79 7.72 -16.99
CA CYS A 194 9.03 6.63 -16.37
C CYS A 194 9.20 5.29 -17.06
N SER A 195 9.25 5.28 -18.40
CA SER A 195 9.17 4.06 -19.21
C SER A 195 10.46 3.70 -19.93
N LYS A 196 11.40 4.64 -20.08
CA LYS A 196 12.66 4.41 -20.81
C LYS A 196 13.92 4.61 -19.96
N SER A 197 13.78 4.98 -18.69
CA SER A 197 14.93 5.13 -17.80
C SER A 197 15.52 3.75 -17.42
N PRO A 198 16.86 3.58 -17.43
CA PRO A 198 17.51 2.34 -17.02
C PRO A 198 17.17 1.94 -15.60
N THR A 199 16.96 0.64 -15.38
CA THR A 199 16.55 0.10 -14.09
C THR A 199 17.61 0.13 -13.02
N LEU A 200 18.85 -0.08 -13.42
CA LEU A 200 20.02 0.09 -12.58
C LEU A 200 20.70 1.40 -12.96
N PRO A 201 21.39 2.07 -12.01
CA PRO A 201 22.33 3.14 -12.35
C PRO A 201 23.33 2.64 -13.40
N SER A 202 23.81 3.52 -14.27
CA SER A 202 24.95 3.20 -15.13
C SER A 202 26.20 3.02 -14.27
N ASP A 203 27.01 1.99 -14.56
CA ASP A 203 28.30 1.71 -13.91
C ASP A 203 29.35 2.84 -14.09
N GLU A 204 28.98 4.00 -14.66
CA GLU A 204 29.85 5.14 -14.93
C GLU A 204 29.88 6.19 -13.79
N ASP A 205 29.13 5.98 -12.71
CA ASP A 205 29.02 6.93 -11.58
C ASP A 205 29.77 6.50 -10.29
N ASP A 206 30.66 5.50 -10.34
CA ASP A 206 31.56 5.08 -9.23
C ASP A 206 32.98 5.70 -9.32
#